data_AF-A0A2H1EGB2-F1
#
_entry.id   AF-A0A2H1EGB2-F1
#
_cell.length_a   1.000
_cell.length_b   1.000
_cell.length_c   1.000
_cell.angle_alpha   90.00
_cell.angle_beta   90.00
_cell.angle_gamma   90.00
#
_symmetry.space_group_name_H-M   'P 1'
#
loop_
_entity.id
_entity.type
_entity.pdbx_description
1 polymer ?
#
loop_
_entity_poly.entity_id
_entity_poly.type
_entity_poly.pdbx_seq_one_letter_code
_entity_poly.pdbx_strand_id
1 'polypeptide(L)'
;MSNTAEMIYDGFLSNVEKALGKIDVELGLQIMLYERKMPDAYPMVELEIHYKNGVDISDKVSYIRNRYGFLVAAHDDNEVLARGTMNITMLQEIAQDPQVEKLTGSASVASY
;
A
#
# COMPACT_ATOMS: atom_id res chain seq x y z
N MET A 1 24.19 -22.98 11.00
CA MET A 1 24.90 -21.69 10.91
C MET A 1 23.97 -20.75 10.16
N SER A 2 23.48 -19.69 10.80
CA SER A 2 22.68 -18.69 10.09
C SER A 2 23.60 -17.94 9.12
N ASN A 3 23.22 -17.88 7.84
CA ASN A 3 23.96 -17.16 6.82
C ASN A 3 23.93 -15.66 7.16
N THR A 4 25.08 -15.00 7.23
CA THR A 4 25.18 -13.57 7.58
C THR A 4 24.28 -12.69 6.71
N ALA A 5 24.07 -13.07 5.44
CA ALA A 5 23.15 -12.38 4.55
C ALA A 5 21.69 -12.45 5.03
N GLU A 6 21.24 -13.61 5.52
CA GLU A 6 19.87 -13.80 6.03
C GLU A 6 19.63 -12.98 7.30
N MET A 7 20.61 -12.93 8.22
CA MET A 7 20.47 -12.08 9.42
C MET A 7 20.34 -10.59 9.09
N ILE A 8 21.09 -10.12 8.08
CA ILE A 8 20.97 -8.73 7.61
C ILE A 8 19.60 -8.50 6.99
N TYR A 9 19.12 -9.45 6.18
CA TYR A 9 17.83 -9.38 5.52
C TYR A 9 16.68 -9.36 6.54
N ASP A 10 16.68 -10.26 7.53
CA ASP A 10 15.68 -10.29 8.60
C ASP A 10 15.66 -8.98 9.40
N GLY A 11 16.85 -8.45 9.73
CA GLY A 11 16.99 -7.17 10.42
C GLY A 11 16.46 -5.99 9.59
N PHE A 12 16.71 -6.01 8.28
CA PHE A 12 16.16 -5.03 7.35
C PHE A 12 14.63 -5.11 7.31
N LEU A 13 14.05 -6.30 7.09
CA LEU A 13 12.60 -6.47 7.04
C LEU A 13 11.92 -6.02 8.34
N SER A 14 12.47 -6.37 9.51
CA SER A 14 11.91 -5.95 10.80
C SER A 14 11.91 -4.44 10.98
N ASN A 15 12.95 -3.74 10.49
CA ASN A 15 13.00 -2.29 10.55
C ASN A 15 12.00 -1.63 9.58
N VAL A 16 11.83 -2.21 8.38
CA VAL A 16 10.87 -1.74 7.39
C VAL A 16 9.44 -1.94 7.88
N GLU A 17 9.11 -3.10 8.45
CA GLU A 17 7.79 -3.39 9.03
C GLU A 17 7.39 -2.34 10.09
N LYS A 18 8.30 -2.02 11.01
CA LYS A 18 8.08 -0.99 12.03
C LYS A 18 7.84 0.39 11.42
N ALA A 19 8.52 0.72 10.32
CA ALA A 19 8.39 2.02 9.66
C ALA A 19 7.12 2.14 8.81
N LEU A 20 6.68 1.03 8.20
CA LEU A 20 5.51 0.97 7.32
C LEU A 20 4.18 0.84 8.08
N GLY A 21 4.20 0.29 9.29
CA GLY A 21 3.02 0.19 10.14
C GLY A 21 1.94 -0.71 9.54
N LYS A 22 0.88 -0.12 9.00
CA LYS A 22 -0.24 -0.86 8.40
C LYS A 22 -0.01 -1.26 6.95
N ILE A 23 1.05 -0.77 6.32
CA ILE A 23 1.40 -1.11 4.94
C ILE A 23 2.15 -2.44 4.92
N ASP A 24 1.69 -3.36 4.08
CA ASP A 24 2.39 -4.61 3.85
C ASP A 24 3.81 -4.37 3.35
N VAL A 25 4.78 -5.09 3.92
CA VAL A 25 6.20 -4.89 3.66
C VAL A 25 6.53 -5.12 2.19
N GLU A 26 5.93 -6.13 1.55
CA GLU A 26 6.20 -6.42 0.15
C GLU A 26 5.73 -5.27 -0.74
N LEU A 27 4.50 -4.81 -0.56
CA LEU A 27 3.94 -3.67 -1.30
C LEU A 27 4.79 -2.41 -1.12
N GLY A 28 5.15 -2.08 0.13
CA GLY A 28 5.97 -0.91 0.44
C GLY A 28 7.34 -0.97 -0.23
N LEU A 29 8.00 -2.14 -0.20
CA LEU A 29 9.29 -2.35 -0.88
C LEU A 29 9.18 -2.24 -2.39
N GLN A 30 8.13 -2.81 -3.00
CA GLN A 30 7.90 -2.71 -4.45
C GLN A 30 7.72 -1.25 -4.89
N ILE A 31 6.90 -0.46 -4.19
CA ILE A 31 6.68 0.96 -4.50
C ILE A 31 7.99 1.75 -4.38
N MET A 32 8.69 1.63 -3.25
CA MET A 32 9.95 2.34 -3.03
C MET A 32 11.03 1.94 -4.05
N LEU A 33 11.04 0.67 -4.50
CA LEU A 33 11.94 0.21 -5.55
C LEU A 33 11.63 0.90 -6.88
N TYR A 34 10.36 1.00 -7.27
CA TYR A 34 9.98 1.62 -8.54
C TYR A 34 10.18 3.14 -8.54
N GLU A 35 9.86 3.83 -7.44
CA GLU A 35 10.17 5.26 -7.29
C GLU A 35 11.65 5.58 -7.49
N ARG A 36 12.55 4.70 -7.00
CA ARG A 36 14.00 4.85 -7.19
C ARG A 36 14.44 4.56 -8.62
N LYS A 37 13.79 3.61 -9.30
CA LYS A 37 14.10 3.24 -10.68
C LYS A 37 13.54 4.25 -11.70
N MET A 38 12.45 4.93 -11.35
CA MET A 38 11.72 5.85 -12.22
C MET A 38 11.39 7.14 -11.46
N PRO A 39 12.37 8.03 -11.22
CA PRO A 39 12.15 9.24 -10.42
C PRO A 39 11.08 10.18 -10.97
N ASP A 40 10.81 10.11 -12.28
CA ASP A 40 9.87 10.97 -12.99
C ASP A 40 8.45 10.38 -13.07
N ALA A 41 8.21 9.17 -12.53
CA ALA A 41 6.90 8.51 -12.60
C ALA A 41 6.60 7.65 -11.37
N TYR A 42 5.36 7.70 -10.90
CA TYR A 42 4.88 6.80 -9.83
C TYR A 42 4.49 5.43 -10.39
N PRO A 43 4.73 4.34 -9.65
CA PRO A 43 4.31 3.01 -10.06
C PRO A 43 2.78 2.90 -10.13
N MET A 44 2.31 2.02 -11.01
CA MET A 44 0.92 1.59 -11.00
C MET A 44 0.71 0.62 -9.85
N VAL A 45 -0.24 0.90 -8.97
CA VAL A 45 -0.54 0.10 -7.79
C VAL A 45 -1.96 -0.44 -7.86
N GLU A 46 -2.10 -1.73 -7.61
CA GLU A 46 -3.35 -2.39 -7.28
C GLU A 46 -3.38 -2.56 -5.76
N LEU A 47 -4.11 -1.69 -5.08
CA LEU A 47 -4.16 -1.54 -3.63
C LEU A 47 -5.43 -2.19 -3.09
N GLU A 48 -5.26 -2.98 -2.05
CA GLU A 48 -6.32 -3.55 -1.22
C GLU A 48 -6.29 -2.85 0.14
N ILE A 49 -7.40 -2.21 0.50
CA ILE A 49 -7.56 -1.48 1.76
C ILE A 49 -8.50 -2.27 2.66
N HIS A 50 -7.93 -2.90 3.70
CA HIS A 50 -8.67 -3.67 4.68
C HIS A 50 -9.11 -2.75 5.82
N TYR A 51 -10.42 -2.56 5.96
CA TYR A 51 -11.03 -1.77 7.02
C TYR A 51 -11.51 -2.65 8.17
N LYS A 52 -11.66 -2.03 9.35
CA LYS A 52 -12.35 -2.62 10.50
C LYS A 52 -13.79 -2.98 10.14
N ASN A 53 -14.31 -4.03 10.77
CA ASN A 53 -15.71 -4.40 10.64
C ASN A 53 -16.65 -3.25 11.06
N GLY A 54 -17.77 -3.10 10.33
CA GLY A 54 -18.80 -2.08 10.60
C GLY A 54 -18.48 -0.69 10.07
N VAL A 55 -17.43 -0.55 9.26
CA VAL A 55 -17.13 0.68 8.50
C VAL A 55 -18.08 0.79 7.30
N ASP A 56 -18.56 2.00 7.02
CA ASP A 56 -19.30 2.26 5.79
C ASP A 56 -18.34 2.27 4.58
N ILE A 57 -18.27 1.13 3.89
CA ILE A 57 -17.41 0.96 2.72
C ILE A 57 -17.82 1.86 1.55
N SER A 58 -19.11 2.22 1.44
CA SER A 58 -19.56 3.13 0.37
C SER A 58 -18.97 4.53 0.54
N ASP A 59 -18.94 5.02 1.79
CA ASP A 59 -18.26 6.27 2.14
C ASP A 59 -16.76 6.18 1.85
N LYS A 60 -16.10 5.07 2.21
CA LYS A 60 -14.67 4.87 1.93
C LYS A 60 -14.34 4.83 0.45
N VAL A 61 -15.12 4.13 -0.36
CA VAL A 61 -14.97 4.14 -1.83
C VAL A 61 -15.06 5.57 -2.37
N SER A 62 -16.06 6.32 -1.90
CA SER A 62 -16.27 7.71 -2.34
C SER A 62 -15.10 8.61 -1.91
N TYR A 63 -14.62 8.47 -0.68
CA TYR A 63 -13.48 9.22 -0.16
C TYR A 63 -12.21 8.96 -0.97
N ILE A 64 -11.83 7.69 -1.17
CA ILE A 64 -10.59 7.33 -1.89
C ILE A 64 -10.67 7.83 -3.35
N ARG A 65 -11.82 7.63 -4.00
CA ARG A 65 -12.04 8.11 -5.38
C ARG A 65 -11.92 9.62 -5.47
N ASN A 66 -12.58 10.37 -4.59
CA ASN A 66 -12.63 11.82 -4.65
C ASN A 66 -11.30 12.47 -4.24
N ARG A 67 -10.59 11.89 -3.26
CA ARG A 67 -9.33 12.45 -2.75
C ARG A 67 -8.15 12.19 -3.69
N TYR A 68 -8.06 10.98 -4.25
CA TYR A 68 -6.87 10.55 -4.98
C TYR A 68 -7.11 10.35 -6.49
N GLY A 69 -8.37 10.34 -6.95
CA GLY A 69 -8.70 10.13 -8.36
C GLY A 69 -8.49 8.68 -8.83
N PHE A 70 -8.37 7.73 -7.92
CA PHE A 70 -8.16 6.32 -8.24
C PHE A 70 -9.42 5.68 -8.85
N LEU A 71 -9.21 4.58 -9.57
CA LEU A 71 -10.28 3.65 -9.91
C LEU A 71 -10.58 2.82 -8.66
N VAL A 72 -11.77 2.94 -8.10
CA VAL A 72 -12.10 2.36 -6.79
C VAL A 72 -13.39 1.54 -6.85
N ALA A 73 -13.36 0.36 -6.26
CA ALA A 73 -14.51 -0.53 -6.06
C ALA A 73 -14.58 -1.01 -4.61
N ALA A 74 -15.79 -1.23 -4.11
CA ALA A 74 -15.99 -2.00 -2.88
C ALA A 74 -15.72 -3.48 -3.18
N HIS A 75 -15.07 -4.17 -2.25
CA HIS A 75 -14.89 -5.62 -2.27
C HIS A 75 -15.29 -6.16 -0.89
N ASP A 76 -16.10 -7.21 -0.87
CA ASP A 76 -16.67 -7.77 0.37
C ASP A 76 -17.27 -6.69 1.31
N ASP A 77 -17.44 -7.02 2.59
CA ASP A 77 -18.11 -6.14 3.56
C ASP A 77 -17.18 -5.10 4.21
N ASN A 78 -15.85 -5.28 4.10
CA ASN A 78 -14.87 -4.45 4.79
C ASN A 78 -13.62 -4.11 3.94
N GLU A 79 -13.66 -4.29 2.63
CA GLU A 79 -12.50 -4.05 1.76
C GLU A 79 -12.80 -3.04 0.64
N VAL A 80 -11.78 -2.27 0.29
CA VAL A 80 -11.80 -1.38 -0.87
C VAL A 80 -10.63 -1.71 -1.78
N LEU A 81 -10.93 -1.98 -3.04
CA LEU A 81 -9.94 -2.13 -4.09
C LEU A 81 -9.74 -0.79 -4.79
N ALA A 82 -8.49 -0.34 -4.88
CA ALA A 82 -8.11 0.88 -5.55
C ALA A 82 -6.98 0.64 -6.55
N ARG A 83 -7.10 1.22 -7.75
CA ARG A 83 -6.06 1.17 -8.77
C ARG A 83 -5.70 2.57 -9.25
N GLY A 84 -4.41 2.86 -9.29
CA GLY A 84 -3.89 4.14 -9.75
C GLY A 84 -2.38 4.25 -9.61
N THR A 85 -1.82 5.37 -10.04
CA THR A 85 -0.42 5.70 -9.79
C THR A 85 -0.25 6.20 -8.37
N MET A 86 0.56 5.52 -7.56
CA MET A 86 0.69 5.82 -6.12
C MET A 86 2.16 5.87 -5.71
N ASN A 87 2.46 6.73 -4.74
CA ASN A 87 3.77 6.80 -4.10
C ASN A 87 3.66 6.33 -2.63
N ILE A 88 4.80 6.09 -1.97
CA ILE A 88 4.80 5.57 -0.60
C ILE A 88 4.14 6.54 0.40
N THR A 89 4.24 7.84 0.15
CA THR A 89 3.60 8.88 1.00
C THR A 89 2.08 8.81 0.92
N MET A 90 1.50 8.57 -0.26
CA MET A 90 0.05 8.38 -0.41
C MET A 90 -0.45 7.17 0.38
N LEU A 91 0.28 6.05 0.35
CA LEU A 91 -0.07 4.88 1.16
C LEU A 91 0.03 5.19 2.66
N GLN A 92 1.02 5.97 3.08
CA GLN A 92 1.14 6.42 4.47
C GLN A 92 -0.05 7.29 4.89
N GLU A 93 -0.51 8.21 4.03
CA GLU A 93 -1.72 9.00 4.29
C GLU A 93 -2.97 8.13 4.43
N ILE A 94 -3.14 7.12 3.58
CA ILE A 94 -4.26 6.17 3.69
C ILE A 94 -4.14 5.37 4.98
N ALA A 95 -2.94 4.90 5.34
CA ALA A 95 -2.69 4.12 6.56
C ALA A 95 -2.96 4.91 7.86
N GLN A 96 -2.91 6.26 7.82
CA GLN A 96 -3.25 7.11 8.95
C GLN A 96 -4.74 7.08 9.31
N ASP A 97 -5.62 6.64 8.41
CA ASP A 97 -7.04 6.44 8.74
C ASP A 97 -7.16 5.41 9.88
N PRO A 98 -7.73 5.77 11.05
CA PRO A 98 -7.85 4.87 12.19
C PRO A 98 -8.78 3.68 11.94
N GLN A 99 -9.59 3.73 10.89
CA GLN A 99 -10.48 2.64 10.47
C GLN A 99 -9.77 1.63 9.55
N VAL A 100 -8.62 1.96 8.97
CA VAL A 100 -7.79 1.01 8.21
C VAL A 100 -7.07 0.08 9.18
N GLU A 101 -7.12 -1.21 8.89
CA GLU A 101 -6.36 -2.27 9.58
C GLU A 101 -5.07 -2.60 8.83
N LYS A 102 -5.15 -2.80 7.51
CA LYS A 102 -4.02 -3.20 6.68
C LYS A 102 -4.14 -2.67 5.24
N LEU A 103 -3.01 -2.37 4.61
CA LEU A 103 -2.88 -2.11 3.18
C LEU A 103 -2.05 -3.21 2.53
N THR A 104 -2.61 -3.91 1.54
CA THR A 104 -1.94 -4.98 0.76
C THR A 104 -2.08 -4.72 -0.73
N GLY A 105 -1.50 -5.58 -1.56
CA GLY A 105 -1.64 -5.51 -3.01
C GLY A 105 -0.30 -5.62 -3.72
N SER A 106 -0.21 -5.04 -4.92
CA SER A 106 1.00 -5.10 -5.74
C SER A 106 1.29 -3.81 -6.48
N ALA A 107 2.57 -3.56 -6.75
CA ALA A 107 3.01 -2.46 -7.59
C ALA A 107 3.68 -3.00 -8.86
N SER A 108 3.49 -2.28 -9.96
CA SER A 108 4.08 -2.57 -11.26
C SER A 108 4.63 -1.29 -11.89
N VAL A 109 5.55 -1.48 -12.83
CA VAL A 109 5.95 -0.41 -13.73
C VAL A 109 4.71 0.03 -14.50
N ALA A 110 4.32 1.30 -14.38
CA ALA A 110 3.28 1.85 -15.25
C ALA A 110 3.76 1.62 -16.68
N SER A 111 3.05 0.76 -17.43
CA SER A 111 3.48 0.31 -18.74
C SER A 111 3.78 1.53 -19.63
N TYR A 112 5.05 1.67 -20.02
CA TYR A 112 5.48 2.64 -21.05
C TYR A 112 5.04 2.17 -22.43
#